data_AF-A0A1H9T1F3-F1
#
_entry.id   AF-A0A1H9T1F3-F1
#
_cell.length_a   1.000
_cell.length_b   1.000
_cell.length_c   1.000
_cell.angle_alpha   90.00
_cell.angle_beta   90.00
_cell.angle_gamma   90.00
#
_symmetry.space_group_name_H-M   'P 1'
#
loop_
_entity.id
_entity.type
_entity.pdbx_description
1 polymer ?
#
loop_
_entity_poly.entity_id
_entity_poly.type
_entity_poly.pdbx_seq_one_letter_code
_entity_poly.pdbx_strand_id
1 'polypeptide(L)'
;MIDFDNLSAHCDFLVRGLLGERERFEAYVRDRTEGLNQDERDIFFDIHSYDYWRISDIFPELQAASAFLMTYAVFEKNLNDICCYSNCQKDLDLSLKDFRGQGIERAKLYLSKVCGLSSVFEGVEWQEVLEISNLRNAISHASGDLELDKSQHKKAFNYANNNNKIKVVRCSHNVGTAHVELTLDFVKKLCRKSQNIFGETMFRNLQNFT
;
A
#
# COMPACT_ATOMS: atom_id res chain seq x y z
N MET A 1 -19.82 0.78 1.54
CA MET A 1 -19.03 -0.27 0.84
C MET A 1 -17.62 0.25 0.74
N ILE A 2 -16.60 -0.53 1.10
CA ILE A 2 -15.20 -0.06 0.98
C ILE A 2 -14.81 -0.17 -0.49
N ASP A 3 -14.49 0.96 -1.11
CA ASP A 3 -14.00 1.08 -2.48
C ASP A 3 -12.77 2.01 -2.51
N PHE A 4 -12.15 2.15 -3.68
CA PHE A 4 -10.93 2.94 -3.83
C PHE A 4 -11.14 4.44 -3.62
N ASP A 5 -12.34 4.97 -3.91
CA ASP A 5 -12.66 6.37 -3.67
C ASP A 5 -12.70 6.67 -2.17
N ASN A 6 -13.41 5.83 -1.41
CA ASN A 6 -13.48 5.93 0.04
C ASN A 6 -12.10 5.71 0.69
N LEU A 7 -11.27 4.80 0.17
CA LEU A 7 -9.89 4.64 0.65
C LEU A 7 -9.02 5.85 0.33
N SER A 8 -9.16 6.44 -0.86
CA SER A 8 -8.42 7.66 -1.22
C SER A 8 -8.82 8.84 -0.32
N ALA A 9 -10.12 9.02 -0.09
CA ALA A 9 -10.65 10.02 0.83
C ALA A 9 -10.22 9.76 2.29
N HIS A 10 -10.10 8.50 2.69
CA HIS A 10 -9.56 8.11 3.99
C HIS A 10 -8.08 8.48 4.13
N CYS A 11 -7.25 8.27 3.10
CA CYS A 11 -5.88 8.77 3.10
C CYS A 11 -5.82 10.29 3.31
N ASP A 12 -6.72 11.06 2.68
CA ASP A 12 -6.78 12.52 2.91
C ASP A 12 -7.19 12.87 4.33
N PHE A 13 -8.10 12.10 4.93
CA PHE A 13 -8.46 12.25 6.34
C PHE A 13 -7.25 11.97 7.25
N LEU A 14 -6.49 10.91 6.98
CA LEU A 14 -5.27 10.56 7.73
C LEU A 14 -4.20 11.67 7.62
N VAL A 15 -3.95 12.18 6.40
CA VAL A 15 -3.01 13.29 6.18
C VAL A 15 -3.43 14.52 6.99
N ARG A 16 -4.71 14.91 6.94
CA ARG A 16 -5.21 16.04 7.74
C ARG A 16 -5.06 15.81 9.25
N GLY A 17 -5.33 14.59 9.71
CA GLY A 17 -5.14 14.21 11.10
C GLY A 17 -3.68 14.35 11.55
N LEU A 18 -2.74 13.80 10.79
CA LEU A 18 -1.30 13.89 11.08
C LEU A 18 -0.80 15.32 11.07
N LEU A 19 -1.16 16.12 10.07
CA LEU A 19 -0.77 17.52 10.00
C LEU A 19 -1.32 18.31 11.19
N GLY A 20 -2.59 18.07 11.55
CA GLY A 20 -3.21 18.72 12.71
C GLY A 20 -2.57 18.31 14.04
N GLU A 21 -2.18 17.06 14.23
CA GLU A 21 -1.43 16.64 15.42
C GLU A 21 -0.04 17.28 15.49
N ARG A 22 0.66 17.35 14.35
CA ARG A 22 1.96 18.01 14.28
C ARG A 22 1.86 19.49 14.62
N GLU A 23 0.89 20.21 14.06
CA GLU A 23 0.64 21.61 14.37
C GLU A 23 0.30 21.85 15.84
N ARG A 24 -0.52 20.97 16.45
CA ARG A 24 -0.82 21.02 17.89
C ARG A 24 0.43 20.82 18.73
N PHE A 25 1.26 19.85 18.38
CA PHE A 25 2.48 19.56 19.11
C PHE A 25 3.48 20.71 18.98
N GLU A 26 3.68 21.26 17.78
CA GLU A 26 4.52 22.44 17.56
C GLU A 26 4.03 23.66 18.36
N ALA A 27 2.72 23.87 18.44
CA ALA A 27 2.14 24.94 19.27
C ALA A 27 2.38 24.70 20.76
N TYR A 28 2.22 23.46 21.24
CA TYR A 28 2.53 23.09 22.62
C TYR A 28 4.01 23.32 22.96
N VAL A 29 4.93 22.88 22.09
CA VAL A 29 6.38 23.10 22.28
C VAL A 29 6.71 24.59 22.35
N ARG A 30 6.13 25.40 21.45
CA ARG A 30 6.34 26.86 21.44
C ARG A 30 5.84 27.52 22.72
N ASP A 31 4.63 27.22 23.17
CA ASP A 31 4.04 27.76 24.41
C ASP A 31 4.87 27.38 25.64
N ARG A 32 5.27 26.10 25.75
CA ARG A 32 6.01 25.60 26.91
C ARG A 32 7.46 26.02 26.97
N THR A 33 8.05 26.38 25.82
CA THR A 33 9.43 26.87 25.77
C THR A 33 9.52 28.39 25.80
N GLU A 34 8.40 29.12 25.78
CA GLU A 34 8.42 30.58 25.89
C GLU A 34 8.98 31.02 27.26
N GLY A 35 9.93 31.97 27.25
CA GLY A 35 10.58 32.45 28.48
C GLY A 35 11.60 31.50 29.13
N LEU A 36 11.70 30.24 28.67
CA LEU A 36 12.73 29.32 29.17
C LEU A 36 14.14 29.74 28.71
N ASN A 37 15.11 29.55 29.60
CA ASN A 37 16.53 29.66 29.28
C ASN A 37 17.02 28.45 28.46
N GLN A 38 18.29 28.45 28.05
CA GLN A 38 18.81 27.40 27.16
C GLN A 38 18.82 26.02 27.83
N ASP A 39 19.28 25.90 29.07
CA ASP A 39 19.37 24.61 29.78
C ASP A 39 17.98 24.00 29.99
N GLU A 40 16.99 24.84 30.31
CA GLU A 40 15.59 24.43 30.45
C GLU A 40 14.98 23.96 29.12
N ARG A 41 15.32 24.62 28.00
CA ARG A 41 14.90 24.21 26.66
C ARG A 41 15.50 22.87 26.28
N ASP A 42 16.78 22.67 26.54
CA ASP A 42 17.47 21.42 26.20
C ASP A 42 16.85 20.23 26.95
N ILE A 43 16.56 20.38 28.25
CA ILE A 43 15.82 19.38 29.05
C ILE A 43 14.43 19.14 28.46
N PHE A 44 13.70 20.21 28.12
CA PHE A 44 12.36 20.09 27.54
C PHE A 44 12.38 19.30 26.22
N PHE A 45 13.33 19.59 25.33
CA PHE A 45 13.45 18.90 24.05
C PHE A 45 13.86 17.44 24.21
N ASP A 46 14.76 17.12 25.16
CA ASP A 46 15.14 15.74 25.44
C ASP A 46 13.92 14.90 25.87
N ILE A 47 13.11 15.44 26.81
CA ILE A 47 11.89 14.80 27.31
C ILE A 47 10.87 14.55 26.18
N HIS A 48 10.71 15.50 25.27
CA HIS A 48 9.68 15.44 24.22
C HIS A 48 10.19 14.93 22.87
N SER A 49 11.47 14.56 22.77
CA SER A 49 12.11 14.07 21.55
C SER A 49 11.38 12.84 20.97
N TYR A 50 10.94 11.95 21.85
CA TYR A 50 10.22 10.73 21.48
C TYR A 50 8.84 11.02 20.90
N ASP A 51 8.09 11.97 21.46
CA ASP A 51 6.78 12.34 20.93
C ASP A 51 6.91 13.04 19.58
N TYR A 52 7.93 13.90 19.41
CA TYR A 52 8.25 14.48 18.11
C TYR A 52 8.54 13.41 17.06
N TRP A 53 9.38 12.42 17.38
CA TRP A 53 9.71 11.31 16.49
C TRP A 53 8.49 10.46 16.14
N ARG A 54 7.60 10.19 17.12
CA ARG A 54 6.34 9.47 16.85
C ARG A 54 5.45 10.19 15.86
N ILE A 55 5.24 11.49 16.06
CA ILE A 55 4.33 12.29 15.24
C ILE A 55 4.92 12.52 13.84
N SER A 56 6.23 12.70 13.75
CA SER A 56 6.91 13.07 12.50
C SER A 56 7.28 11.88 11.63
N ASP A 57 7.56 10.72 12.22
CA ASP A 57 8.11 9.56 11.50
C ASP A 57 7.22 8.32 11.69
N ILE A 58 7.02 7.86 12.94
CA ILE A 58 6.36 6.57 13.20
C ILE A 58 4.89 6.57 12.73
N PHE A 59 4.10 7.55 13.14
CA PHE A 59 2.66 7.57 12.83
C PHE A 59 2.38 7.70 11.34
N PRO A 60 3.04 8.60 10.58
CA PRO A 60 2.91 8.63 9.12
C PRO A 60 3.22 7.29 8.46
N GLU A 61 4.31 6.62 8.87
CA GLU A 61 4.71 5.34 8.32
C GLU A 61 3.68 4.24 8.60
N LEU A 62 3.25 4.10 9.87
CA LEU A 62 2.23 3.12 10.28
C LEU A 62 0.91 3.34 9.53
N GLN A 63 0.48 4.59 9.39
CA GLN A 63 -0.75 4.92 8.67
C GLN A 63 -0.64 4.62 7.18
N ALA A 64 0.49 4.92 6.54
CA ALA A 64 0.74 4.61 5.14
C ALA A 64 0.77 3.09 4.90
N ALA A 65 1.47 2.33 5.76
CA ALA A 65 1.52 0.87 5.68
C ALA A 65 0.13 0.25 5.87
N SER A 66 -0.64 0.70 6.86
CA SER A 66 -2.01 0.23 7.10
C SER A 66 -2.93 0.51 5.92
N ALA A 67 -2.92 1.75 5.41
CA ALA A 67 -3.72 2.14 4.26
C ALA A 67 -3.34 1.36 3.00
N PHE A 68 -2.04 1.11 2.79
CA PHE A 68 -1.55 0.29 1.68
C PHE A 68 -2.06 -1.15 1.74
N LEU A 69 -1.95 -1.81 2.91
CA LEU A 69 -2.44 -3.17 3.09
C LEU A 69 -3.96 -3.26 2.88
N MET A 70 -4.72 -2.26 3.36
CA MET A 70 -6.16 -2.18 3.12
C MET A 70 -6.48 -2.02 1.63
N THR A 71 -5.78 -1.14 0.92
CA THR A 71 -5.94 -0.95 -0.53
C THR A 71 -5.66 -2.24 -1.30
N TYR A 72 -4.60 -2.98 -0.94
CA TYR A 72 -4.29 -4.26 -1.56
C TYR A 72 -5.38 -5.32 -1.25
N ALA A 73 -5.88 -5.37 -0.02
CA ALA A 73 -6.95 -6.29 0.35
C ALA A 73 -8.25 -6.03 -0.42
N VAL A 74 -8.60 -4.75 -0.61
CA VAL A 74 -9.77 -4.36 -1.42
C VAL A 74 -9.56 -4.70 -2.90
N PHE A 75 -8.35 -4.52 -3.43
CA PHE A 75 -8.00 -4.97 -4.78
C PHE A 75 -8.18 -6.47 -4.96
N GLU A 76 -7.63 -7.28 -4.05
CA GLU A 76 -7.77 -8.73 -4.07
C GLU A 76 -9.23 -9.18 -3.94
N LYS A 77 -9.99 -8.53 -3.05
CA LYS A 77 -11.43 -8.77 -2.90
C LYS A 77 -12.18 -8.49 -4.18
N ASN A 78 -11.95 -7.35 -4.83
CA ASN A 78 -12.64 -6.99 -6.06
C ASN A 78 -12.34 -7.97 -7.21
N LEU A 79 -11.11 -8.47 -7.32
CA LEU A 79 -10.78 -9.54 -8.26
C LEU A 79 -11.57 -10.83 -7.98
N ASN A 80 -11.68 -11.22 -6.71
CA ASN A 80 -12.45 -12.41 -6.31
C ASN A 80 -13.95 -12.21 -6.56
N ASP A 81 -14.49 -11.02 -6.27
CA ASP A 81 -15.89 -10.68 -6.50
C ASP A 81 -16.23 -10.75 -7.99
N ILE A 82 -15.34 -10.31 -8.87
CA ILE A 82 -15.48 -10.48 -10.33
C ILE A 82 -15.55 -11.95 -10.70
N CYS A 83 -14.66 -12.80 -10.16
CA CYS A 83 -14.70 -14.24 -10.43
C CYS A 83 -16.05 -14.85 -10.00
N CYS A 84 -16.53 -14.50 -8.81
CA CYS A 84 -17.82 -14.96 -8.29
C CYS A 84 -18.99 -14.48 -9.16
N TYR A 85 -18.97 -13.21 -9.58
CA TYR A 85 -19.99 -12.65 -10.45
C TYR A 85 -20.01 -13.35 -11.82
N SER A 86 -18.86 -13.55 -12.45
CA SER A 86 -18.73 -14.29 -13.71
C SER A 86 -19.26 -15.71 -13.59
N ASN A 87 -18.97 -16.40 -12.47
CA ASN A 87 -19.48 -17.74 -12.19
C ASN A 87 -21.02 -17.78 -12.14
N CYS A 88 -21.61 -16.87 -11.37
CA CYS A 88 -23.06 -16.81 -11.17
C CYS A 88 -23.83 -16.38 -12.42
N GLN A 89 -23.31 -15.41 -13.18
CA GLN A 89 -24.01 -14.89 -14.36
C GLN A 89 -24.07 -15.90 -15.51
N LYS A 90 -23.08 -16.80 -15.61
CA LYS A 90 -22.94 -17.73 -16.72
C LYS A 90 -23.18 -19.19 -16.34
N ASP A 91 -23.58 -19.46 -15.09
CA ASP A 91 -23.80 -20.79 -14.54
C ASP A 91 -22.62 -21.74 -14.84
N LEU A 92 -21.40 -21.27 -14.53
CA LEU A 92 -20.18 -21.99 -14.86
C LEU A 92 -19.93 -23.14 -13.86
N ASP A 93 -19.54 -24.31 -14.39
CA ASP A 93 -19.29 -25.51 -13.60
C ASP A 93 -18.08 -25.39 -12.64
N LEU A 94 -17.11 -24.56 -13.03
CA LEU A 94 -15.88 -24.34 -12.26
C LEU A 94 -15.98 -23.04 -11.49
N SER A 95 -15.79 -23.13 -10.17
CA SER A 95 -15.75 -21.98 -9.26
C SER A 95 -14.32 -21.54 -8.98
N LEU A 96 -14.15 -20.33 -8.43
CA LEU A 96 -12.83 -19.83 -7.99
C LEU A 96 -12.12 -20.78 -7.00
N LYS A 97 -12.89 -21.56 -6.21
CA LYS A 97 -12.35 -22.47 -5.20
C LYS A 97 -11.68 -23.70 -5.81
N ASP A 98 -12.00 -24.03 -7.05
CA ASP A 98 -11.45 -25.18 -7.77
C ASP A 98 -10.03 -24.91 -8.29
N PHE A 99 -9.57 -23.66 -8.21
CA PHE A 99 -8.25 -23.23 -8.67
C PHE A 99 -7.24 -23.18 -7.53
N ARG A 100 -6.07 -23.79 -7.77
CA ARG A 100 -4.91 -23.67 -6.89
C ARG A 100 -4.28 -22.28 -7.02
N GLY A 101 -3.72 -21.79 -5.92
CA GLY A 101 -3.09 -20.47 -5.86
C GLY A 101 -3.57 -19.67 -4.65
N GLN A 102 -2.95 -18.51 -4.41
CA GLN A 102 -3.32 -17.59 -3.34
C GLN A 102 -3.43 -16.17 -3.90
N GLY A 103 -4.26 -15.37 -3.25
CA GLY A 103 -4.51 -13.99 -3.59
C GLY A 103 -4.83 -13.75 -5.07
N ILE A 104 -4.20 -12.72 -5.64
CA ILE A 104 -4.46 -12.23 -6.99
C ILE A 104 -4.15 -13.27 -8.09
N GLU A 105 -3.22 -14.20 -7.84
CA GLU A 105 -2.84 -15.23 -8.83
C GLU A 105 -3.96 -16.25 -9.04
N ARG A 106 -4.71 -16.59 -7.97
CA ARG A 106 -5.86 -17.50 -8.10
C ARG A 106 -6.97 -16.87 -8.94
N ALA A 107 -7.26 -15.59 -8.70
CA ALA A 107 -8.26 -14.85 -9.47
C ALA A 107 -7.84 -14.70 -10.94
N LYS A 108 -6.58 -14.34 -11.19
CA LYS A 108 -5.99 -14.30 -12.55
C LYS A 108 -6.15 -15.63 -13.28
N LEU A 109 -5.85 -16.74 -12.62
CA LEU A 109 -5.92 -18.07 -13.22
C LEU A 109 -7.36 -18.42 -13.62
N TYR A 110 -8.31 -18.14 -12.74
CA TYR A 110 -9.75 -18.32 -13.00
C TYR A 110 -10.19 -17.47 -14.20
N LEU A 111 -9.95 -16.16 -14.16
CA LEU A 111 -10.40 -15.23 -15.19
C LEU A 111 -9.75 -15.50 -16.55
N SER A 112 -8.48 -15.92 -16.56
CA SER A 112 -7.81 -16.34 -17.79
C SER A 112 -8.41 -17.62 -18.37
N LYS A 113 -8.57 -18.67 -17.56
CA LYS A 113 -8.91 -20.02 -18.05
C LYS A 113 -10.39 -20.25 -18.25
N VAL A 114 -11.22 -19.69 -17.37
CA VAL A 114 -12.67 -19.89 -17.38
C VAL A 114 -13.37 -18.75 -18.14
N CYS A 115 -12.89 -17.51 -17.95
CA CYS A 115 -13.52 -16.34 -18.57
C CYS A 115 -12.82 -15.86 -19.86
N GLY A 116 -11.73 -16.50 -20.28
CA GLY A 116 -11.01 -16.12 -21.51
C GLY A 116 -10.34 -14.74 -21.45
N LEU A 117 -10.13 -14.17 -20.26
CA LEU A 117 -9.62 -12.80 -20.07
C LEU A 117 -8.09 -12.74 -19.93
N SER A 118 -7.35 -13.63 -20.58
CA SER A 118 -5.88 -13.70 -20.42
C SER A 118 -5.18 -12.40 -20.81
N SER A 119 -5.67 -11.70 -21.84
CA SER A 119 -5.10 -10.44 -22.34
C SER A 119 -5.07 -9.31 -21.31
N VAL A 120 -6.00 -9.30 -20.34
CA VAL A 120 -6.03 -8.30 -19.25
C VAL A 120 -4.79 -8.42 -18.36
N PHE A 121 -4.19 -9.62 -18.28
CA PHE A 121 -3.09 -9.92 -17.38
C PHE A 121 -1.71 -9.89 -18.05
N GLU A 122 -1.64 -9.49 -19.32
CA GLU A 122 -0.41 -9.46 -20.12
C GLU A 122 0.24 -8.06 -20.15
N GLY A 123 -0.52 -7.01 -19.81
CA GLY A 123 -0.07 -5.62 -19.89
C GLY A 123 0.86 -5.17 -18.76
N VAL A 124 1.50 -4.01 -19.00
CA VAL A 124 2.39 -3.34 -18.03
C VAL A 124 1.71 -3.04 -16.69
N GLU A 125 0.39 -2.79 -16.72
CA GLU A 125 -0.40 -2.55 -15.52
C GLU A 125 -0.42 -3.77 -14.61
N TRP A 126 -0.61 -4.96 -15.17
CA TRP A 126 -0.59 -6.20 -14.39
C TRP A 126 0.81 -6.53 -13.88
N GLN A 127 1.86 -6.28 -14.67
CA GLN A 127 3.23 -6.43 -14.20
C GLN A 127 3.51 -5.56 -12.97
N GLU A 128 2.99 -4.32 -12.96
CA GLU A 128 3.08 -3.47 -11.78
C GLU A 128 2.31 -4.00 -10.58
N VAL A 129 1.13 -4.60 -10.80
CA VAL A 129 0.37 -5.28 -9.72
C VAL A 129 1.21 -6.41 -9.10
N LEU A 130 1.97 -7.16 -9.89
CA LEU A 130 2.88 -8.19 -9.39
C LEU A 130 4.04 -7.61 -8.57
N GLU A 131 4.60 -6.48 -9.00
CA GLU A 131 5.64 -5.78 -8.22
C GLU A 131 5.08 -5.22 -6.90
N ILE A 132 3.85 -4.68 -6.93
CA ILE A 132 3.12 -4.25 -5.73
C ILE A 132 2.84 -5.44 -4.80
N SER A 133 2.57 -6.63 -5.33
CA SER A 133 2.42 -7.85 -4.52
C SER A 133 3.71 -8.20 -3.78
N ASN A 134 4.88 -8.03 -4.41
CA ASN A 134 6.18 -8.25 -3.72
C ASN A 134 6.36 -7.23 -2.59
N LEU A 135 6.05 -5.96 -2.86
CA LEU A 135 6.07 -4.90 -1.85
C LEU A 135 5.09 -5.19 -0.69
N ARG A 136 3.89 -5.67 -0.98
CA ARG A 136 2.90 -6.09 0.02
C ARG A 136 3.45 -7.17 0.94
N ASN A 137 4.12 -8.18 0.40
CA ASN A 137 4.69 -9.25 1.20
C ASN A 137 5.79 -8.74 2.14
N ALA A 138 6.65 -7.84 1.66
CA ALA A 138 7.66 -7.20 2.49
C ALA A 138 7.05 -6.40 3.65
N ILE A 139 6.00 -5.61 3.38
CA ILE A 139 5.34 -4.81 4.41
C ILE A 139 4.60 -5.69 5.41
N SER A 140 3.87 -6.73 4.97
CA SER A 140 3.05 -7.56 5.87
C SER A 140 3.85 -8.57 6.70
N HIS A 141 5.02 -9.02 6.22
CA HIS A 141 5.79 -10.07 6.89
C HIS A 141 7.12 -9.61 7.49
N ALA A 142 7.63 -8.47 7.04
CA ALA A 142 8.91 -7.93 7.49
C ALA A 142 8.81 -6.46 7.90
N SER A 143 7.60 -5.90 8.04
CA SER A 143 7.39 -4.49 8.41
C SER A 143 8.16 -3.50 7.53
N GLY A 144 8.41 -3.87 6.26
CA GLY A 144 9.20 -3.05 5.33
C GLY A 144 10.72 -3.31 5.36
N ASP A 145 11.22 -4.15 6.25
CA ASP A 145 12.62 -4.57 6.29
C ASP A 145 12.94 -5.58 5.19
N LEU A 146 13.99 -5.31 4.43
CA LEU A 146 14.41 -6.04 3.25
C LEU A 146 15.83 -6.58 3.42
N GLU A 147 15.94 -7.89 3.48
CA GLU A 147 17.20 -8.62 3.22
C GLU A 147 17.41 -8.81 1.70
N LEU A 148 18.42 -8.16 1.12
CA LEU A 148 18.62 -8.04 -0.34
C LEU A 148 19.20 -9.29 -1.02
N ASP A 149 19.60 -10.29 -0.24
CA ASP A 149 19.95 -11.63 -0.70
C ASP A 149 18.71 -12.50 -1.01
N LYS A 150 17.56 -12.18 -0.40
CA LYS A 150 16.27 -12.81 -0.71
C LYS A 150 15.69 -12.24 -2.01
N SER A 151 15.40 -13.12 -2.96
CA SER A 151 14.92 -12.73 -4.30
C SER A 151 13.63 -11.90 -4.28
N GLN A 152 12.68 -12.22 -3.38
CA GLN A 152 11.42 -11.47 -3.24
C GLN A 152 11.64 -10.07 -2.69
N HIS A 153 12.51 -9.93 -1.68
CA HIS A 153 12.88 -8.64 -1.12
C HIS A 153 13.64 -7.78 -2.12
N LYS A 154 14.50 -8.38 -2.95
CA LYS A 154 15.19 -7.66 -4.03
C LYS A 154 14.22 -7.08 -5.06
N LYS A 155 13.11 -7.78 -5.37
CA LYS A 155 12.06 -7.25 -6.26
C LYS A 155 11.35 -6.06 -5.61
N ALA A 156 10.92 -6.21 -4.36
CA ALA A 156 10.30 -5.11 -3.59
C ALA A 156 11.23 -3.90 -3.50
N PHE A 157 12.52 -4.11 -3.23
CA PHE A 157 13.56 -3.08 -3.22
C PHE A 157 13.65 -2.35 -4.56
N ASN A 158 13.77 -3.10 -5.67
CA ASN A 158 13.90 -2.50 -6.99
C ASN A 158 12.68 -1.68 -7.37
N TYR A 159 11.48 -2.18 -7.10
CA TYR A 159 10.24 -1.43 -7.34
C TYR A 159 10.18 -0.15 -6.50
N ALA A 160 10.47 -0.25 -5.20
CA ALA A 160 10.48 0.89 -4.29
C ALA A 160 11.52 1.95 -4.70
N ASN A 161 12.74 1.53 -5.02
CA ASN A 161 13.85 2.42 -5.37
C ASN A 161 13.64 3.17 -6.70
N ASN A 162 12.81 2.61 -7.59
CA ASN A 162 12.44 3.25 -8.85
C ASN A 162 11.19 4.13 -8.73
N ASN A 163 10.59 4.23 -7.54
CA ASN A 163 9.38 5.01 -7.28
C ASN A 163 9.69 6.20 -6.39
N ASN A 164 9.64 7.40 -6.94
CA ASN A 164 9.97 8.64 -6.23
C ASN A 164 9.02 9.01 -5.08
N LYS A 165 7.91 8.26 -4.89
CA LYS A 165 6.97 8.44 -3.78
C LYS A 165 7.15 7.41 -2.66
N ILE A 166 8.12 6.52 -2.80
CA ILE A 166 8.50 5.54 -1.78
C ILE A 166 9.89 5.91 -1.28
N LYS A 167 10.05 5.99 0.04
CA LYS A 167 11.36 6.24 0.64
C LYS A 167 12.03 4.90 0.91
N VAL A 168 13.31 4.81 0.56
CA VAL A 168 14.12 3.61 0.77
C VAL A 168 15.35 4.02 1.57
N VAL A 169 15.50 3.42 2.74
CA VAL A 169 16.62 3.68 3.65
C VAL A 169 17.52 2.45 3.64
N ARG A 170 18.81 2.63 3.34
CA ARG A 170 19.80 1.53 3.45
C ARG A 170 20.47 1.57 4.82
N CYS A 171 20.64 0.41 5.44
CA CYS A 171 21.39 0.33 6.69
C CYS A 171 22.88 0.54 6.43
N SER A 172 23.46 1.57 7.04
CA SER A 172 24.89 1.85 6.98
C SER A 172 25.75 0.72 7.56
N HIS A 173 25.25 0.06 8.61
CA HIS A 173 25.97 -1.01 9.32
C HIS A 173 25.74 -2.41 8.73
N ASN A 174 24.79 -2.58 7.81
CA ASN A 174 24.50 -3.85 7.17
C ASN A 174 24.10 -3.64 5.70
N VAL A 175 25.13 -3.63 4.83
CA VAL A 175 25.04 -3.31 3.39
C VAL A 175 24.07 -4.23 2.63
N GLY A 176 23.74 -5.40 3.19
CA GLY A 176 22.77 -6.34 2.64
C GLY A 176 21.31 -6.06 3.00
N THR A 177 21.02 -4.97 3.72
CA THR A 177 19.67 -4.66 4.20
C THR A 177 19.21 -3.26 3.82
N ALA A 178 17.90 -3.14 3.59
CA ALA A 178 17.21 -1.88 3.36
C ALA A 178 15.86 -1.88 4.06
N HIS A 179 15.28 -0.71 4.26
CA HIS A 179 13.96 -0.51 4.82
C HIS A 179 13.14 0.35 3.85
N VAL A 180 11.86 0.01 3.68
CA VAL A 180 10.94 0.71 2.78
C VAL A 180 9.86 1.42 3.58
N GLU A 181 9.83 2.74 3.45
CA GLU A 181 8.82 3.60 4.06
C GLU A 181 7.84 4.06 2.98
N LEU A 182 6.56 3.73 3.18
CA LEU A 182 5.49 4.16 2.29
C LEU A 182 4.98 5.55 2.67
N THR A 183 4.43 6.25 1.68
CA THR A 183 3.76 7.54 1.89
C THR A 183 2.27 7.43 1.60
N LEU A 184 1.43 8.20 2.29
CA LEU A 184 0.00 8.28 2.00
C LEU A 184 -0.26 8.77 0.56
N ASP A 185 0.65 9.56 -0.02
CA ASP A 185 0.59 9.98 -1.42
C ASP A 185 0.81 8.84 -2.41
N PHE A 186 1.73 7.91 -2.10
CA PHE A 186 1.87 6.68 -2.87
C PHE A 186 0.58 5.85 -2.79
N VAL A 187 0.02 5.67 -1.59
CA VAL A 187 -1.22 4.90 -1.40
C VAL A 187 -2.39 5.52 -2.16
N LYS A 188 -2.55 6.85 -2.13
CA LYS A 188 -3.58 7.54 -2.91
C LYS A 188 -3.43 7.33 -4.41
N LYS A 189 -2.20 7.38 -4.92
CA LYS A 189 -1.91 7.07 -6.33
C LYS A 189 -2.30 5.64 -6.66
N LEU A 190 -2.02 4.69 -5.76
CA LEU A 190 -2.40 3.30 -5.90
C LEU A 190 -3.93 3.15 -5.96
N CYS A 191 -4.69 3.78 -5.06
CA CYS A 191 -6.17 3.73 -5.09
C CYS A 191 -6.73 4.16 -6.45
N ARG A 192 -6.28 5.31 -6.98
CA ARG A 192 -6.73 5.82 -8.29
C ARG A 192 -6.38 4.86 -9.42
N LYS A 193 -5.17 4.28 -9.38
CA LYS A 193 -4.74 3.31 -10.37
C LYS A 193 -5.58 2.03 -10.32
N SER A 194 -5.85 1.51 -9.12
CA SER A 194 -6.71 0.35 -8.94
C SER A 194 -8.12 0.60 -9.47
N GLN A 195 -8.68 1.78 -9.21
CA GLN A 195 -9.97 2.18 -9.76
C GLN A 195 -10.00 2.16 -11.30
N ASN A 196 -8.96 2.67 -11.95
CA ASN A 196 -8.84 2.63 -13.41
C ASN A 196 -8.76 1.19 -13.94
N ILE A 197 -7.95 0.32 -13.31
CA ILE A 197 -7.84 -1.10 -13.70
C ILE A 197 -9.22 -1.78 -13.67
N PHE A 198 -10.01 -1.55 -12.61
CA PHE A 198 -11.33 -2.16 -12.53
C PHE A 198 -12.34 -1.50 -13.49
N GLY A 199 -12.40 -0.16 -13.52
CA GLY A 199 -13.37 0.60 -14.28
C GLY A 199 -13.17 0.53 -15.80
N GLU A 200 -11.93 0.66 -16.27
CA GLU A 200 -11.63 0.74 -17.71
C GLU A 200 -11.25 -0.62 -18.30
N THR A 201 -10.43 -1.39 -17.59
CA THR A 201 -9.86 -2.62 -18.14
C THR A 201 -10.76 -3.81 -17.84
N MET A 202 -11.11 -4.07 -16.58
CA MET A 202 -11.86 -5.28 -16.22
C MET A 202 -13.32 -5.24 -16.65
N PHE A 203 -14.07 -4.19 -16.29
CA PHE A 203 -15.51 -4.13 -16.61
C PHE A 203 -15.80 -4.11 -18.12
N ARG A 204 -15.01 -3.39 -18.93
CA ARG A 204 -15.18 -3.39 -20.39
C ARG A 204 -14.95 -4.77 -21.00
N ASN A 205 -13.91 -5.49 -20.57
CA ASN A 205 -13.62 -6.81 -21.10
C ASN A 205 -14.64 -7.87 -20.63
N LEU A 206 -15.22 -7.72 -19.44
CA LEU A 206 -16.33 -8.56 -18.97
C LEU A 206 -17.61 -8.34 -19.77
N GLN A 207 -17.88 -7.12 -20.26
CA GLN A 207 -19.04 -6.87 -21.14
C GLN A 207 -18.88 -7.50 -22.53
N ASN A 208 -17.64 -7.56 -23.03
CA ASN A 208 -17.32 -8.22 -24.30
C ASN A 208 -17.23 -9.75 -24.18
N PHE A 209 -17.25 -10.27 -22.94
CA PHE A 209 -17.42 -11.67 -22.65
C PHE A 209 -18.91 -12.04 -22.79
N THR A 210 -19.40 -12.02 -24.04
CA THR A 210 -20.70 -12.53 -24.53
C THR A 210 -20.42 -13.43 -25.71
#